data_AF-A0A2N6GIG8-F1
#
_entry.id   AF-A0A2N6GIG8-F1
#
_cell.length_a   1.000
_cell.length_b   1.000
_cell.length_c   1.000
_cell.angle_alpha   90.00
_cell.angle_beta   90.00
_cell.angle_gamma   90.00
#
_symmetry.space_group_name_H-M   'P 1'
#
loop_
_entity.id
_entity.type
_entity.pdbx_description
1 polymer ?
#
loop_
_entity_poly.entity_id
_entity_poly.type
_entity_poly.pdbx_seq_one_letter_code
_entity_poly.pdbx_strand_id
1 'polypeptide(L)' 'MDSKQTKARVYEFLCQSIEITHCPGLPDNVNLYGFNRARDHLFTFKLFGQDSVGSSEYLAVDQESGEVRYLGFHGE' A
#
# COMPACT_ATOMS: atom_id res chain seq x y z
N MET A 1 -5.34 29.13 -14.29
CA MET A 1 -4.56 27.99 -13.73
C MET A 1 -4.24 27.08 -14.90
N ASP A 2 -2.96 26.83 -15.18
CA ASP A 2 -2.58 25.97 -16.30
C ASP A 2 -2.86 24.48 -15.98
N SER A 3 -2.85 23.63 -17.01
CA SER A 3 -3.18 22.20 -16.86
C SER A 3 -2.21 21.44 -15.96
N LYS A 4 -0.97 21.90 -15.79
CA LYS A 4 0.04 21.27 -14.92
C LYS A 4 -0.28 21.53 -13.45
N GLN A 5 -0.65 22.76 -13.11
CA GLN A 5 -1.09 23.12 -11.75
C GLN A 5 -2.38 22.39 -11.36
N THR A 6 -3.32 22.23 -12.29
CA THR A 6 -4.54 21.45 -12.05
C THR A 6 -4.23 19.98 -11.78
N LYS A 7 -3.34 19.37 -12.58
CA LYS A 7 -2.92 17.97 -12.35
C LYS A 7 -2.28 17.79 -10.98
N ALA A 8 -1.38 18.69 -10.58
CA ALA A 8 -0.74 18.62 -9.26
C ALA A 8 -1.75 18.63 -8.11
N ARG A 9 -2.77 19.50 -8.18
CA ARG A 9 -3.85 19.53 -7.17
C ARG A 9 -4.70 18.27 -7.16
N VAL A 10 -4.99 17.69 -8.34
CA VAL A 10 -5.71 16.41 -8.43
C VAL A 10 -4.89 15.30 -7.79
N TYR A 11 -3.57 15.22 -8.05
CA TYR A 11 -2.69 14.25 -7.41
C TYR A 11 -2.66 14.41 -5.89
N GLU A 12 -2.49 15.63 -5.39
CA GLU A 12 -2.47 15.91 -3.95
C GLU A 12 -3.77 15.47 -3.27
N PHE A 13 -4.92 15.82 -3.86
CA PHE A 13 -6.23 15.41 -3.36
C PHE A 13 -6.40 13.88 -3.33
N LEU A 14 -5.97 13.20 -4.40
CA LEU A 14 -6.03 11.74 -4.47
C LEU A 14 -5.14 11.09 -3.41
N CYS A 15 -3.90 11.57 -3.24
CA CYS A 15 -2.99 11.05 -2.21
C CYS A 15 -3.55 11.19 -0.80
N GLN A 16 -4.22 12.30 -0.49
CA GLN A 16 -4.89 12.51 0.81
C GLN A 16 -6.10 11.59 1.03
N SER A 17 -6.66 11.05 -0.05
CA SER A 17 -7.83 10.16 0.00
C SER A 17 -7.46 8.68 0.16
N ILE A 18 -6.17 8.34 0.20
CA ILE A 18 -5.67 6.99 0.41
C ILE A 18 -5.45 6.78 1.90
N GLU A 19 -6.19 5.86 2.51
CA GLU A 19 -5.95 5.45 3.89
C GLU A 19 -4.89 4.35 3.88
N ILE A 20 -3.73 4.60 4.49
CA ILE A 20 -2.62 3.65 4.60
C ILE A 20 -2.54 3.16 6.04
N THR A 21 -2.52 1.83 6.23
CA THR A 21 -2.39 1.19 7.53
C THR A 21 -1.08 0.42 7.59
N HIS A 22 -0.25 0.71 8.59
CA HIS A 22 0.94 -0.10 8.88
C HIS A 22 0.52 -1.41 9.56
N CYS A 23 1.00 -2.53 9.02
CA CYS A 23 0.77 -3.86 9.55
C CYS A 23 2.05 -4.30 10.30
N PRO A 24 2.07 -4.26 11.64
CA PRO A 24 3.28 -4.54 12.43
C PRO A 24 3.79 -5.98 12.31
N GLY A 25 2.99 -6.87 11.73
CA GLY A 25 3.41 -8.23 11.40
C GLY A 25 2.38 -8.91 10.51
N LEU A 26 2.88 -9.84 9.69
CA LEU A 26 2.06 -10.78 8.94
C LEU A 26 1.85 -12.02 9.84
N PRO A 27 0.61 -12.52 10.02
CA PRO A 27 0.38 -13.75 10.77
C PRO A 27 1.27 -14.91 10.27
N ASP A 28 1.77 -15.76 11.15
CA ASP A 28 2.74 -16.84 10.81
C ASP A 28 2.22 -17.81 9.75
N ASN A 29 0.90 -17.97 9.66
CA ASN A 29 0.23 -18.81 8.68
C ASN A 29 0.04 -18.15 7.31
N VAL A 30 0.44 -16.88 7.16
CA VAL A 30 0.32 -16.14 5.90
C VAL A 30 1.71 -15.94 5.30
N ASN A 31 1.84 -16.34 4.03
CA ASN A 31 3.06 -16.16 3.25
C ASN A 31 2.75 -15.27 2.04
N LEU A 32 3.30 -14.06 2.04
CA LEU A 32 3.21 -13.15 0.91
C LEU A 32 4.45 -13.33 0.04
N TYR A 33 4.25 -13.69 -1.23
CA TYR A 33 5.36 -13.85 -2.17
C TYR A 33 6.17 -12.56 -2.28
N GLY A 34 7.48 -12.66 -2.09
CA GLY A 34 8.39 -11.51 -2.15
C GLY A 34 8.47 -10.66 -0.88
N PHE A 35 7.72 -10.98 0.18
CA PHE A 35 7.82 -10.32 1.49
C PHE A 35 8.91 -10.94 2.36
N ASN A 36 9.82 -10.11 2.87
CA ASN A 36 10.84 -10.52 3.84
C ASN A 36 10.57 -9.89 5.21
N ARG A 37 10.08 -10.70 6.16
CA ARG A 37 9.76 -10.27 7.54
C ARG A 37 10.90 -9.57 8.28
N ALA A 38 12.16 -9.90 7.96
CA ALA A 38 13.32 -9.31 8.62
C ALA A 38 13.74 -7.96 8.03
N ARG A 39 13.26 -7.62 6.83
CA ARG A 39 13.75 -6.48 6.04
C ARG A 39 12.65 -5.52 5.59
N ASP A 40 11.40 -5.96 5.57
CA ASP A 40 10.29 -5.19 5.00
C ASP A 40 9.32 -4.73 6.08
N HIS A 41 8.84 -3.49 5.96
CA HIS A 41 7.61 -3.04 6.58
C HIS A 41 6.43 -3.39 5.69
N LEU A 42 5.34 -3.86 6.29
CA LEU A 42 4.13 -4.21 5.56
C LEU A 42 3.07 -3.13 5.78
N PHE A 43 2.40 -2.75 4.70
CA PHE A 43 1.27 -1.82 4.72
C PHE A 43 0.11 -2.39 3.93
N THR A 44 -1.10 -2.03 4.34
CA THR A 44 -2.29 -2.11 3.50
C THR A 44 -2.78 -0.72 3.18
N PHE A 45 -3.55 -0.59 2.11
CA PHE A 45 -4.19 0.68 1.79
C PHE A 45 -5.64 0.47 1.35
N LYS A 46 -6.43 1.52 1.50
CA LYS A 46 -7.82 1.59 1.07
C LYS A 46 -8.03 2.83 0.22
N LEU A 47 -8.63 2.64 -0.94
CA LEU A 47 -8.98 3.72 -1.85
C LEU A 47 -10.44 4.14 -1.62
N PHE A 48 -10.68 5.43 -1.36
CA PHE A 48 -12.01 6.04 -1.34
C PHE A 48 -13.01 5.51 -0.30
N GLY A 49 -12.56 5.06 0.88
CA GLY A 49 -13.45 4.74 2.02
C GLY A 49 -14.44 3.58 1.80
N GLN A 50 -14.54 3.03 0.59
CA GLN A 50 -15.32 1.83 0.28
C GLN A 50 -14.43 0.61 0.43
N ASP A 51 -14.90 -0.42 1.14
CA ASP A 51 -14.16 -1.68 1.22
C ASP A 51 -14.12 -2.28 -0.18
N SER A 52 -12.92 -2.30 -0.76
CA SER A 52 -12.64 -3.05 -1.99
C SER A 52 -13.01 -4.50 -1.72
N VAL A 53 -14.15 -4.96 -2.25
CA VAL A 53 -14.61 -6.34 -2.05
C VAL A 53 -13.60 -7.26 -2.72
N GLY A 54 -12.84 -8.03 -1.92
CA GLY A 54 -12.11 -9.21 -2.39
C GLY A 54 -10.66 -9.34 -1.96
N SER A 55 -9.99 -8.30 -1.44
CA SER A 55 -8.58 -8.42 -1.04
C SER A 55 -8.05 -7.12 -0.42
N SER A 56 -7.36 -7.23 0.72
CA SER A 56 -6.48 -6.16 1.17
C SER A 56 -5.26 -6.12 0.25
N GLU A 57 -5.02 -5.01 -0.41
CA GLU A 57 -3.81 -4.80 -1.20
C GLU A 57 -2.64 -4.57 -0.25
N TYR A 58 -1.54 -5.32 -0.45
CA TYR A 58 -0.34 -5.21 0.38
C TYR A 58 0.79 -4.50 -0.36
N LEU A 59 1.46 -3.62 0.38
CA LEU A 59 2.72 -2.98 0.00
C LEU A 59 3.80 -3.41 0.99
N ALA A 60 4.95 -3.84 0.46
CA ALA A 60 6.17 -3.93 1.23
C ALA A 60 7.05 -2.72 0.99
N VAL A 61 7.66 -2.21 2.05
CA VAL A 61 8.67 -1.17 1.99
C VAL A 61 9.94 -1.71 2.62
N ASP A 62 11.01 -1.77 1.84
CA ASP A 62 12.31 -2.18 2.33
C ASP A 62 12.84 -1.17 3.37
N GLN A 63 13.24 -1.66 4.55
CA GLN A 63 13.62 -0.82 5.68
C GLN A 63 14.90 -0.01 5.45
N GLU A 64 15.81 -0.51 4.60
CA GLU A 64 17.12 0.10 4.36
C GLU A 64 17.06 1.10 3.20
N SER A 65 16.47 0.66 2.09
CA SER A 65 16.44 1.43 0.83
C SER A 65 15.20 2.31 0.67
N GLY A 66 14.11 2.00 1.39
CA GLY A 66 12.80 2.63 1.20
C GLY A 66 12.10 2.20 -0.10
N GLU A 67 12.59 1.18 -0.79
CA GLU A 67 11.97 0.67 -2.03
C GLU A 67 10.56 0.14 -1.74
N VAL A 68 9.56 0.65 -2.47
CA VAL A 68 8.16 0.23 -2.36
C VAL A 68 7.85 -0.85 -3.40
N ARG A 69 7.30 -1.97 -2.93
CA ARG A 69 6.94 -3.12 -3.78
C ARG A 69 5.49 -3.51 -3.53
N TYR A 70 4.73 -3.63 -4.62
CA TYR A 70 3.36 -4.14 -4.58
C TYR A 70 3.38 -5.67 -4.51
N LEU A 71 2.79 -6.23 -3.45
CA LEU A 71 2.84 -7.66 -3.17
C LEU A 71 1.58 -8.41 -3.62
N GLY A 72 0.52 -7.71 -4.01
CA GLY A 72 -0.72 -8.32 -4.49
C GLY A 72 -1.74 -8.60 -3.40
N PHE A 73 -2.61 -9.57 -3.68
CA PHE A 73 -3.79 -9.92 -2.89
C PHE A 73 -3.52 -11.07 -1.91
N HIS A 74 -4.25 -11.10 -0.79
CA HIS A 74 -4.36 -12.30 0.03
C HIS A 74 -5.42 -13.24 -0.56
N GLY A 75 -4.98 -14.33 -1.18
CA GLY A 75 -5.78 -15.46 -1.67
C GLY A 75 -4.85 -16.38 -2.46
N GLU A 76 -4.70 -17.65 -2.13
CA GLU A 76 -5.74 -18.65 -1.85
C GLU A 76 -5.77 -19.18 -0.41
#